data_AF-A0A382ZVK1-F1
#
_entry.id   AF-A0A382ZVK1-F1
#
_cell.length_a   1.000
_cell.length_b   1.000
_cell.length_c   1.000
_cell.angle_alpha   90.00
_cell.angle_beta   90.00
_cell.angle_gamma   90.00
#
_symmetry.space_group_name_H-M   'P 1'
#
loop_
_entity.id
_entity.type
_entity.pdbx_description
1 polymer ?
#
loop_
_entity_poly.entity_id
_entity_poly.type
_entity_poly.pdbx_seq_one_letter_code
_entity_poly.pdbx_strand_id
1 'polypeptide(L)'
;RVAKAVPPALDMTLEKALAENPALRTLKEQDPRVAELITVAQRLEGIARHASVHAAGVVIAPKPVTDYAPVYKSQKDEVTTQWAMREIERIGLLKMDFLGLSTLTLLHDAVAHIQTTTGETVELDTLPLDDAKTYQLFCDGQTLGIFQFESSGMRDTLRKAKPERFEDLISLNALYRPGPLRGGVIDDFIARKHGQVEIKYELPALEPILKDTYGVIAFQEQVMRIASDLAGFTLGDADILRKAMGKKSAEVMQA
;
A
#
# COMPACT_ATOMS: atom_id res chain seq x y z
N ARG A 1 -25.90 4.01 -16.10
CA ARG A 1 -26.19 2.57 -16.30
C ARG A 1 -24.96 1.83 -16.79
N VAL A 2 -24.43 2.13 -17.98
CA VAL A 2 -23.22 1.48 -18.56
C VAL A 2 -21.98 1.62 -17.66
N ALA A 3 -21.66 2.82 -17.19
CA ALA A 3 -20.51 3.05 -16.31
C ALA A 3 -20.55 2.26 -14.99
N LYS A 4 -21.75 2.01 -14.43
CA LYS A 4 -21.91 1.21 -13.20
C LYS A 4 -21.63 -0.28 -13.42
N ALA A 5 -21.62 -0.74 -14.66
CA ALA A 5 -21.30 -2.11 -15.02
C ALA A 5 -19.78 -2.32 -15.28
N VAL A 6 -18.97 -1.27 -15.24
CA VAL A 6 -17.51 -1.41 -15.24
C VAL A 6 -17.06 -1.78 -13.82
N PRO A 7 -16.41 -2.94 -13.60
CA PRO A 7 -16.00 -3.34 -12.27
C PRO A 7 -14.97 -2.38 -11.66
N PRO A 8 -15.07 -2.04 -10.36
CA PRO A 8 -14.08 -1.21 -9.68
C PRO A 8 -12.84 -2.06 -9.35
N ALA A 9 -11.89 -2.13 -10.28
CA ALA A 9 -10.60 -2.78 -10.07
C ALA A 9 -9.45 -1.85 -10.45
N LEU A 10 -8.29 -2.04 -9.82
CA LEU A 10 -7.04 -1.39 -10.20
C LEU A 10 -6.68 -1.78 -11.64
N ASP A 11 -6.27 -0.80 -12.44
CA ASP A 11 -5.91 -0.97 -13.86
C ASP A 11 -6.99 -1.64 -14.72
N MET A 12 -8.27 -1.39 -14.38
CA MET A 12 -9.41 -1.81 -15.18
C MET A 12 -9.42 -1.08 -16.52
N THR A 13 -9.61 -1.83 -17.61
CA THR A 13 -9.80 -1.31 -18.97
C THR A 13 -11.16 -1.72 -19.49
N LEU A 14 -11.68 -1.03 -20.51
CA LEU A 14 -12.95 -1.39 -21.14
C LEU A 14 -12.93 -2.80 -21.73
N GLU A 15 -11.77 -3.26 -22.21
CA GLU A 15 -11.59 -4.64 -22.68
C GLU A 15 -11.75 -5.66 -21.54
N LYS A 16 -11.04 -5.47 -20.42
CA LYS A 16 -11.17 -6.33 -19.22
C LYS A 16 -12.59 -6.31 -18.68
N ALA A 17 -13.22 -5.13 -18.62
CA ALA A 17 -14.59 -4.99 -18.12
C ALA A 17 -15.60 -5.80 -18.95
N LEU A 18 -15.43 -5.84 -20.28
CA LEU A 18 -16.26 -6.66 -21.17
C LEU A 18 -16.01 -8.17 -21.04
N ALA A 19 -14.79 -8.56 -20.68
CA ALA A 19 -14.44 -9.95 -20.41
C ALA A 19 -15.03 -10.42 -19.06
N GLU A 20 -14.94 -9.58 -18.03
CA GLU A 20 -15.29 -9.92 -16.65
C GLU A 20 -16.78 -9.73 -16.30
N ASN A 21 -17.48 -8.80 -16.97
CA ASN A 21 -18.90 -8.52 -16.67
C ASN A 21 -19.84 -8.89 -17.83
N PRO A 22 -20.51 -10.06 -17.75
CA PRO A 22 -21.50 -10.48 -18.75
C PRO A 22 -22.62 -9.47 -18.99
N ALA A 23 -23.07 -8.75 -17.95
CA ALA A 23 -24.15 -7.77 -18.09
C ALA A 23 -23.72 -6.56 -18.95
N LEU A 24 -22.46 -6.13 -18.88
CA LEU A 24 -21.93 -5.08 -19.74
C LEU A 24 -21.89 -5.54 -21.20
N ARG A 25 -21.54 -6.81 -21.45
CA ARG A 25 -21.55 -7.42 -22.78
C ARG A 25 -22.96 -7.50 -23.35
N THR A 26 -23.92 -7.99 -22.56
CA THR A 26 -25.33 -8.04 -22.96
C THR A 26 -25.88 -6.64 -23.28
N LEU A 27 -25.52 -5.62 -22.49
CA LEU A 27 -25.90 -4.24 -22.78
C LEU A 27 -25.31 -3.73 -24.11
N LYS A 28 -24.07 -4.12 -24.42
CA LYS A 28 -23.42 -3.81 -25.70
C LYS A 28 -24.11 -4.51 -26.87
N GLU A 29 -24.54 -5.75 -26.69
CA GLU A 29 -25.18 -6.56 -27.74
C GLU A 29 -26.64 -6.14 -28.01
N GLN A 30 -27.37 -5.74 -26.97
CA GLN A 30 -28.81 -5.44 -27.06
C GLN A 30 -29.13 -4.00 -27.49
N ASP A 31 -28.23 -3.05 -27.25
CA ASP A 31 -28.47 -1.63 -27.51
C ASP A 31 -27.39 -1.07 -28.47
N PRO A 32 -27.73 -0.81 -29.74
CA PRO A 32 -26.78 -0.26 -30.73
C PRO A 32 -26.12 1.05 -30.28
N ARG A 33 -26.81 1.87 -29.47
CA ARG A 33 -26.24 3.12 -28.94
C ARG A 33 -25.17 2.83 -27.89
N VAL A 34 -25.32 1.77 -27.12
CA VAL A 34 -24.31 1.32 -26.15
C VAL A 34 -23.11 0.71 -26.89
N ALA A 35 -23.34 -0.02 -27.98
CA ALA A 35 -22.26 -0.53 -28.82
C ALA A 35 -21.39 0.60 -29.40
N GLU A 36 -22.03 1.64 -29.94
CA GLU A 36 -21.34 2.82 -30.46
C GLU A 36 -20.60 3.56 -29.34
N LEU A 37 -21.25 3.81 -28.21
CA LEU A 37 -20.65 4.45 -27.04
C LEU A 37 -19.37 3.73 -26.58
N ILE A 38 -19.42 2.41 -26.44
CA ILE A 38 -18.27 1.61 -26.01
C ILE A 38 -17.15 1.66 -27.04
N THR A 39 -17.47 1.60 -28.33
CA THR A 39 -16.49 1.67 -29.41
C THR A 39 -15.74 3.01 -29.41
N VAL A 40 -16.47 4.11 -29.25
CA VAL A 40 -15.86 5.45 -29.14
C VAL A 40 -15.06 5.55 -27.85
N ALA A 41 -15.59 5.08 -26.72
CA ALA A 41 -14.91 5.13 -25.43
C ALA A 41 -13.59 4.34 -25.44
N GLN A 42 -13.53 3.17 -26.11
CA GLN A 42 -12.31 2.38 -26.28
C GLN A 42 -11.22 3.14 -27.05
N ARG A 43 -11.60 4.00 -28.00
CA ARG A 43 -10.64 4.86 -28.73
C ARG A 43 -10.15 6.04 -27.91
N LEU A 44 -10.93 6.47 -26.92
CA LEU A 44 -10.60 7.59 -26.04
C LEU A 44 -9.93 7.16 -24.72
N GLU A 45 -9.95 5.87 -24.42
CA GLU A 45 -9.31 5.29 -23.23
C GLU A 45 -7.79 5.53 -23.26
N GLY A 46 -7.24 6.01 -22.14
CA GLY A 46 -5.81 6.32 -22.01
C GLY A 46 -5.39 7.70 -22.51
N ILE A 47 -6.28 8.51 -23.09
CA ILE A 47 -5.97 9.88 -23.49
C ILE A 47 -5.89 10.80 -22.27
N ALA A 48 -4.83 11.61 -22.19
CA ALA A 48 -4.69 12.63 -21.17
C ALA A 48 -5.75 13.73 -21.34
N ARG A 49 -6.55 13.98 -20.28
CA ARG A 49 -7.64 14.95 -20.31
C ARG A 49 -7.20 16.38 -19.98
N HIS A 50 -6.33 16.55 -18.99
CA HIS A 50 -5.82 17.84 -18.52
C HIS A 50 -4.52 17.65 -17.76
N ALA A 51 -3.68 18.70 -17.71
CA ALA A 51 -2.58 18.77 -16.76
C ALA A 51 -3.14 19.03 -15.36
N SER A 52 -2.75 18.21 -14.39
CA SER A 52 -3.14 18.36 -12.98
C SER A 52 -1.89 18.40 -12.11
N VAL A 53 -2.00 19.04 -10.95
CA VAL A 53 -0.93 19.13 -9.96
C VAL A 53 -0.85 17.82 -9.18
N HIS A 54 0.35 17.26 -9.02
CA HIS A 54 0.56 16.16 -8.09
C HIS A 54 0.38 16.69 -6.67
N ALA A 55 -0.67 16.29 -5.97
CA ALA A 55 -1.10 16.89 -4.70
C ALA A 55 -0.03 16.92 -3.61
N ALA A 56 1.01 16.08 -3.70
CA ALA A 56 2.11 16.04 -2.76
C ALA A 56 3.47 16.47 -3.36
N GLY A 57 3.62 16.54 -4.68
CA GLY A 57 4.94 16.56 -5.31
C GLY A 57 5.51 17.96 -5.45
N VAL A 58 6.60 18.25 -4.76
CA VAL A 58 7.37 19.49 -4.89
C VAL A 58 8.73 19.19 -5.51
N VAL A 59 9.11 19.99 -6.50
CA VAL A 59 10.39 19.87 -7.21
C VAL A 59 11.31 21.02 -6.78
N ILE A 60 12.53 20.67 -6.40
CA ILE A 60 13.56 21.61 -5.96
C ILE A 60 14.70 21.56 -6.97
N ALA A 61 15.00 22.71 -7.58
CA ALA A 61 16.07 22.87 -8.55
C ALA A 61 17.15 23.83 -8.02
N PRO A 62 18.43 23.63 -8.38
CA PRO A 62 19.53 24.49 -7.91
C PRO A 62 19.62 25.84 -8.65
N LYS A 63 18.90 25.99 -9.77
CA LYS A 63 18.73 27.23 -10.55
C LYS A 63 17.23 27.41 -10.87
N PRO A 64 16.78 28.48 -11.55
CA PRO A 64 15.39 28.61 -11.95
C PRO A 64 14.86 27.35 -12.62
N VAL A 65 13.69 26.87 -12.18
CA VAL A 65 13.12 25.59 -12.67
C VAL A 65 12.94 25.59 -14.19
N THR A 66 12.73 26.76 -14.80
CA THR A 66 12.62 26.98 -16.24
C THR A 66 13.88 26.61 -17.03
N ASP A 67 15.04 26.58 -16.39
CA ASP A 67 16.30 26.15 -17.01
C ASP A 67 16.34 24.63 -17.20
N TYR A 68 15.51 23.89 -16.46
CA TYR A 68 15.47 22.43 -16.46
C TYR A 68 14.20 21.88 -17.09
N ALA A 69 13.03 22.45 -16.78
CA ALA A 69 11.74 21.96 -17.23
C ALA A 69 10.78 23.11 -17.57
N PRO A 70 9.95 22.97 -18.62
CA PRO A 70 8.89 23.94 -18.89
C PRO A 70 7.86 23.94 -17.76
N VAL A 71 7.35 25.12 -17.42
CA VAL A 71 6.36 25.31 -16.36
C VAL A 71 4.96 25.53 -16.91
N TYR A 72 3.97 25.18 -16.12
CA TYR A 72 2.56 25.42 -16.35
C TYR A 72 2.00 26.18 -15.15
N LYS A 73 1.16 27.18 -15.43
CA LYS A 73 0.46 27.94 -14.40
C LYS A 73 -1.02 27.60 -14.47
N SER A 74 -1.55 27.05 -13.38
CA SER A 74 -2.96 26.67 -13.29
C SER A 74 -3.85 27.92 -13.14
N GLN A 75 -5.17 27.75 -13.32
CA GLN A 75 -6.14 28.84 -13.07
C GLN A 75 -6.17 29.29 -11.60
N LYS A 76 -5.62 28.49 -10.68
CA LYS A 76 -5.50 28.81 -9.26
C LYS A 76 -4.14 29.43 -8.91
N ASP A 77 -3.41 29.91 -9.90
CA ASP A 77 -2.07 30.51 -9.77
C ASP A 77 -0.97 29.53 -9.31
N GLU A 78 -1.25 28.22 -9.28
CA GLU A 78 -0.26 27.20 -8.93
C GLU A 78 0.73 27.00 -10.08
N VAL A 79 2.02 27.01 -9.79
CA VAL A 79 3.09 26.76 -10.77
C VAL A 79 3.54 25.32 -10.65
N THR A 80 3.46 24.56 -11.75
CA THR A 80 3.92 23.17 -11.82
C THR A 80 4.88 22.95 -12.98
N THR A 81 5.64 21.87 -12.94
CA THR A 81 6.36 21.38 -14.11
C THR A 81 5.37 20.77 -15.11
N GLN A 82 5.58 20.98 -16.40
CA GLN A 82 4.80 20.30 -17.45
C GLN A 82 5.19 18.82 -17.59
N TRP A 83 6.39 18.47 -17.16
CA TRP A 83 6.87 17.09 -17.15
C TRP A 83 6.31 16.32 -15.96
N ALA A 84 6.01 15.05 -16.20
CA ALA A 84 5.53 14.16 -15.16
C ALA A 84 6.70 13.71 -14.25
N MET A 85 6.34 13.03 -13.17
CA MET A 85 7.27 12.62 -12.12
C MET A 85 8.51 11.87 -12.65
N ARG A 86 8.32 10.92 -13.58
CA ARG A 86 9.42 10.09 -14.09
C ARG A 86 10.42 10.90 -14.90
N GLU A 87 9.93 11.87 -15.65
CA GLU A 87 10.76 12.75 -16.49
C GLU A 87 11.56 13.72 -15.62
N ILE A 88 10.96 14.25 -14.54
CA ILE A 88 11.63 15.11 -13.55
C ILE A 88 12.73 14.35 -12.80
N GLU A 89 12.47 13.10 -12.41
CA GLU A 89 13.50 12.26 -11.77
C GLU A 89 14.65 11.93 -12.73
N ARG A 90 14.37 11.69 -14.02
CA ARG A 90 15.38 11.37 -15.03
C ARG A 90 16.37 12.50 -15.31
N ILE A 91 15.92 13.75 -15.23
CA ILE A 91 16.79 14.92 -15.39
C ILE A 91 17.56 15.26 -14.10
N GLY A 92 17.36 14.49 -13.03
CA GLY A 92 18.11 14.61 -11.78
C GLY A 92 17.65 15.74 -10.86
N LEU A 93 16.43 16.26 -11.03
CA LEU A 93 15.89 17.23 -10.08
C LEU A 93 15.46 16.53 -8.78
N LEU A 94 15.70 17.21 -7.66
CA LEU A 94 15.26 16.72 -6.35
C LEU A 94 13.74 16.85 -6.28
N LYS A 95 13.09 15.76 -5.90
CA LYS A 95 11.65 15.71 -5.69
C LYS A 95 11.35 15.28 -4.27
N MET A 96 10.46 16.02 -3.61
CA MET A 96 9.98 15.74 -2.26
C MET A 96 8.46 15.62 -2.30
N ASP A 97 7.90 14.65 -1.58
CA ASP A 97 6.46 14.53 -1.40
C ASP A 97 6.03 15.07 -0.04
N PHE A 98 5.08 16.00 -0.04
CA PHE A 98 4.40 16.51 1.14
C PHE A 98 2.98 15.94 1.18
N LEU A 99 2.80 14.85 1.92
CA LEU A 99 1.49 14.21 2.06
C LEU A 99 0.71 14.86 3.21
N GLY A 100 -0.50 15.33 2.91
CA GLY A 100 -1.45 15.78 3.94
C GLY A 100 -2.14 14.59 4.59
N LEU A 101 -1.46 13.91 5.53
CA LEU A 101 -2.05 12.80 6.28
C LEU A 101 -2.89 13.34 7.44
N SER A 102 -4.21 13.28 7.31
CA SER A 102 -5.16 13.79 8.32
C SER A 102 -4.99 13.16 9.70
N THR A 103 -4.46 11.93 9.79
CA THR A 103 -4.13 11.27 11.06
C THR A 103 -3.16 12.09 11.90
N LEU A 104 -2.18 12.77 11.30
CA LEU A 104 -1.23 13.59 12.05
C LEU A 104 -1.91 14.84 12.64
N THR A 105 -2.83 15.46 11.88
CA THR A 105 -3.67 16.56 12.38
C THR A 105 -4.55 16.09 13.54
N LEU A 106 -5.19 14.92 13.40
CA LEU A 106 -6.01 14.34 14.46
C LEU A 106 -5.21 14.11 15.75
N LEU A 107 -3.99 13.56 15.64
CA LEU A 107 -3.12 13.34 16.79
C LEU A 107 -2.70 14.66 17.44
N HIS A 108 -2.34 15.67 16.65
CA HIS A 108 -2.00 17.01 17.13
C HIS A 108 -3.16 17.62 17.94
N ASP A 109 -4.37 17.61 17.37
CA ASP A 109 -5.57 18.15 18.02
C ASP A 109 -5.92 17.36 19.29
N ALA A 110 -5.80 16.03 19.25
CA ALA A 110 -6.04 15.18 20.42
C ALA A 110 -5.10 15.50 21.59
N VAL A 111 -3.80 15.64 21.34
CA VAL A 111 -2.80 16.02 22.36
C VAL A 111 -3.10 17.41 22.91
N ALA A 112 -3.43 18.38 22.06
CA ALA A 112 -3.80 19.72 22.50
C ALA A 112 -5.05 19.70 23.40
N HIS A 113 -6.06 18.90 23.04
CA HIS A 113 -7.27 18.75 23.84
C HIS A 113 -7.01 18.08 25.20
N ILE A 114 -6.19 17.03 25.25
CA ILE A 114 -5.77 16.40 26.50
C ILE A 114 -5.10 17.45 27.41
N GLN A 115 -4.12 18.18 26.89
CA GLN A 115 -3.42 19.24 27.64
C GLN A 115 -4.38 20.29 28.19
N THR A 116 -5.37 20.74 27.42
CA THR A 116 -6.35 21.73 27.90
C THR A 116 -7.33 21.19 28.94
N THR A 117 -7.60 19.89 28.93
CA THR A 117 -8.65 19.26 29.77
C THR A 117 -8.08 18.69 31.06
N THR A 118 -6.92 18.03 31.00
CA THR A 118 -6.30 17.35 32.15
C THR A 118 -5.08 18.10 32.69
N GLY A 119 -4.49 19.01 31.91
CA GLY A 119 -3.22 19.65 32.22
C GLY A 119 -1.99 18.78 31.89
N GLU A 120 -2.18 17.56 31.39
CA GLU A 120 -1.09 16.63 31.08
C GLU A 120 -0.54 16.87 29.66
N THR A 121 0.79 16.92 29.55
CA THR A 121 1.48 16.99 28.25
C THR A 121 1.79 15.57 27.78
N VAL A 122 1.29 15.20 26.60
CA VAL A 122 1.52 13.88 25.99
C VAL A 122 2.58 14.00 24.90
N GLU A 123 3.72 13.34 25.11
CA GLU A 123 4.81 13.26 24.12
C GLU A 123 4.68 11.97 23.31
N LEU A 124 4.14 12.08 22.08
CA LEU A 124 3.81 10.93 21.22
C LEU A 124 4.99 9.99 20.95
N ASP A 125 6.19 10.54 20.76
CA ASP A 125 7.41 9.78 20.43
C ASP A 125 7.93 8.92 21.59
N THR A 126 7.38 9.09 22.80
CA THR A 126 7.80 8.39 24.02
C THR A 126 6.80 7.37 24.51
N LEU A 127 5.68 7.19 23.81
CA LEU A 127 4.63 6.28 24.22
C LEU A 127 5.13 4.82 24.23
N PRO A 128 4.76 4.02 25.25
CA PRO A 128 5.13 2.61 25.31
C PRO A 128 4.44 1.84 24.18
N LEU A 129 5.17 0.89 23.59
CA LEU A 129 4.65 0.02 22.52
C LEU A 129 4.02 -1.28 23.05
N ASP A 130 3.99 -1.48 24.37
CA ASP A 130 3.53 -2.69 25.06
C ASP A 130 2.31 -2.44 25.97
N ASP A 131 1.56 -1.35 25.76
CA ASP A 131 0.37 -1.04 26.56
C ASP A 131 -0.78 -2.05 26.34
N ALA A 132 -1.06 -2.85 27.36
CA ALA A 132 -2.08 -3.91 27.31
C ALA A 132 -3.49 -3.38 27.01
N LYS A 133 -3.85 -2.18 27.49
CA LYS A 133 -5.17 -1.58 27.23
C LYS A 133 -5.34 -1.23 25.76
N THR A 134 -4.29 -0.73 25.13
CA THR A 134 -4.24 -0.46 23.69
C THR A 134 -4.45 -1.75 22.90
N TYR A 135 -3.71 -2.82 23.21
CA TYR A 135 -3.89 -4.12 22.53
C TYR A 135 -5.29 -4.72 22.73
N GLN A 136 -5.91 -4.51 23.89
CA GLN A 136 -7.28 -4.97 24.12
C GLN A 136 -8.27 -4.37 23.10
N LEU A 137 -8.12 -3.10 22.73
CA LEU A 137 -8.96 -2.46 21.69
C LEU A 137 -8.83 -3.16 20.34
N PHE A 138 -7.60 -3.54 19.96
CA PHE A 138 -7.34 -4.30 18.74
C PHE A 138 -7.94 -5.71 18.84
N CYS A 139 -7.71 -6.42 19.95
CA CYS A 139 -8.26 -7.73 20.23
C CYS A 139 -9.79 -7.78 20.15
N ASP A 140 -10.48 -6.71 20.53
CA ASP A 140 -11.94 -6.62 20.47
C ASP A 140 -12.46 -6.10 19.11
N GLY A 141 -11.55 -5.71 18.22
CA GLY A 141 -11.88 -5.10 16.94
C GLY A 141 -12.60 -3.77 17.10
N GLN A 142 -12.29 -3.02 18.16
CA GLN A 142 -12.78 -1.68 18.46
C GLN A 142 -11.89 -0.59 17.84
N THR A 143 -11.50 -0.79 16.58
CA THR A 143 -10.50 0.02 15.87
C THR A 143 -11.11 1.07 14.94
N LEU A 144 -12.36 1.49 15.18
CA LEU A 144 -12.96 2.59 14.42
C LEU A 144 -12.23 3.90 14.75
N GLY A 145 -11.76 4.62 13.73
CA GLY A 145 -10.91 5.80 13.92
C GLY A 145 -9.44 5.49 14.24
N ILE A 146 -9.03 4.22 14.24
CA ILE A 146 -7.62 3.84 14.35
C ILE A 146 -7.05 3.66 12.94
N PHE A 147 -6.14 4.56 12.58
CA PHE A 147 -5.51 4.61 11.26
C PHE A 147 -5.05 3.22 10.77
N GLN A 148 -5.36 2.90 9.51
CA GLN A 148 -5.08 1.62 8.82
C GLN A 148 -5.87 0.39 9.30
N PHE A 149 -6.52 0.41 10.46
CA PHE A 149 -7.19 -0.76 11.05
C PHE A 149 -8.72 -0.69 11.07
N GLU A 150 -9.33 0.24 10.33
CA GLU A 150 -10.76 0.54 10.45
C GLU A 150 -11.69 -0.39 9.66
N SER A 151 -11.18 -1.03 8.60
CA SER A 151 -12.03 -1.80 7.67
C SER A 151 -12.71 -2.98 8.39
N SER A 152 -13.94 -3.29 7.98
CA SER A 152 -14.73 -4.35 8.62
C SER A 152 -13.99 -5.69 8.65
N GLY A 153 -13.39 -6.08 7.53
CA GLY A 153 -12.65 -7.33 7.47
C GLY A 153 -11.34 -7.30 8.25
N MET A 154 -10.64 -6.15 8.34
CA MET A 154 -9.46 -6.03 9.21
C MET A 154 -9.85 -6.19 10.68
N ARG A 155 -10.98 -5.61 11.09
CA ARG A 155 -11.52 -5.77 12.44
C ARG A 155 -11.84 -7.22 12.78
N ASP A 156 -12.42 -7.96 11.84
CA ASP A 156 -12.70 -9.38 12.00
C ASP A 156 -11.39 -10.19 12.12
N THR A 157 -10.39 -9.87 11.31
CA THR A 157 -9.05 -10.46 11.40
C THR A 157 -8.41 -10.17 12.77
N LEU A 158 -8.46 -8.94 13.27
CA LEU A 158 -7.89 -8.57 14.57
C LEU A 158 -8.54 -9.37 15.71
N ARG A 159 -9.87 -9.56 15.69
CA ARG A 159 -10.57 -10.37 16.69
C ARG A 159 -10.14 -11.84 16.70
N LYS A 160 -9.80 -12.38 15.54
CA LYS A 160 -9.25 -13.74 15.41
C LYS A 160 -7.79 -13.81 15.83
N ALA A 161 -6.99 -12.82 15.42
CA ALA A 161 -5.55 -12.80 15.66
C ALA A 161 -5.17 -12.50 17.11
N LYS A 162 -5.97 -11.66 17.79
CA LYS A 162 -5.72 -11.19 19.17
C LYS A 162 -4.29 -10.67 19.36
N PRO A 163 -3.88 -9.58 18.67
CA PRO A 163 -2.50 -9.09 18.72
C PRO A 163 -2.11 -8.67 20.15
N GLU A 164 -0.90 -9.03 20.58
CA GLU A 164 -0.41 -8.76 21.96
C GLU A 164 0.87 -7.91 21.98
N ARG A 165 1.49 -7.70 20.81
CA ARG A 165 2.72 -6.95 20.63
C ARG A 165 2.71 -6.16 19.33
N PHE A 166 3.65 -5.23 19.18
CA PHE A 166 3.66 -4.30 18.06
C PHE A 166 3.92 -5.03 16.73
N GLU A 167 4.79 -6.04 16.75
CA GLU A 167 5.13 -6.88 15.59
C GLU A 167 3.90 -7.59 15.00
N ASP A 168 2.90 -7.92 15.84
CA ASP A 168 1.66 -8.53 15.37
C ASP A 168 0.86 -7.53 14.52
N LEU A 169 0.79 -6.26 14.95
CA LEU A 169 0.10 -5.21 14.21
C LEU A 169 0.80 -4.92 12.87
N ILE A 170 2.14 -4.88 12.87
CA ILE A 170 2.92 -4.73 11.63
C ILE A 170 2.62 -5.89 10.68
N SER A 171 2.65 -7.12 11.19
CA SER A 171 2.42 -8.34 10.38
C SER A 171 1.00 -8.40 9.83
N LEU A 172 0.00 -8.13 10.67
CA LEU A 172 -1.41 -8.14 10.25
C LEU A 172 -1.66 -7.08 9.18
N ASN A 173 -1.11 -5.87 9.33
CA ASN A 173 -1.23 -4.83 8.32
C ASN A 173 -0.55 -5.20 6.99
N ALA A 174 0.64 -5.81 7.04
CA ALA A 174 1.32 -6.27 5.84
C ALA A 174 0.59 -7.41 5.12
N LEU A 175 0.05 -8.36 5.90
CA LEU A 175 -0.65 -9.55 5.39
C LEU A 175 -2.08 -9.25 4.94
N TYR A 176 -2.73 -8.18 5.43
CA TYR A 176 -4.09 -7.84 5.04
C TYR A 176 -4.17 -7.19 3.66
N ARG A 177 -3.81 -7.97 2.63
CA ARG A 177 -3.82 -7.59 1.22
C ARG A 177 -4.49 -8.68 0.38
N PRO A 178 -5.07 -8.37 -0.78
CA PRO A 178 -5.82 -9.34 -1.60
C PRO A 178 -5.04 -10.62 -1.94
N GLY A 179 -3.73 -10.53 -2.16
CA GLY A 179 -2.87 -11.69 -2.47
C GLY A 179 -2.76 -12.66 -1.29
N PRO A 180 -2.16 -12.25 -0.15
CA PRO A 180 -2.04 -13.11 1.03
C PRO A 180 -3.38 -13.60 1.58
N LEU A 181 -4.45 -12.79 1.50
CA LEU A 181 -5.81 -13.20 1.90
C LEU A 181 -6.33 -14.39 1.07
N ARG A 182 -6.14 -14.34 -0.25
CA ARG A 182 -6.52 -15.46 -1.14
C ARG A 182 -5.66 -16.70 -0.93
N GLY A 183 -4.41 -16.51 -0.52
CA GLY A 183 -3.47 -17.59 -0.26
C GLY A 183 -3.60 -18.24 1.12
N GLY A 184 -4.54 -17.80 1.97
CA GLY A 184 -4.71 -18.32 3.33
C GLY A 184 -3.53 -18.00 4.27
N VAL A 185 -2.63 -17.10 3.86
CA VAL A 185 -1.39 -16.81 4.61
C VAL A 185 -1.70 -16.16 5.96
N ILE A 186 -2.74 -15.33 6.01
CA ILE A 186 -3.17 -14.70 7.26
C ILE A 186 -3.79 -15.71 8.23
N ASP A 187 -4.49 -16.72 7.71
CA ASP A 187 -5.10 -17.76 8.53
C ASP A 187 -4.02 -18.69 9.10
N ASP A 188 -2.99 -19.03 8.30
CA ASP A 188 -1.81 -19.77 8.76
C ASP A 188 -1.02 -18.99 9.83
N PHE A 189 -0.81 -17.68 9.62
CA PHE A 189 -0.21 -16.79 10.62
C PHE A 189 -0.98 -16.84 11.95
N ILE A 190 -2.31 -16.71 11.91
CA ILE A 190 -3.17 -16.75 13.10
C ILE A 190 -3.13 -18.12 13.77
N ALA A 191 -3.21 -19.22 13.00
CA ALA A 191 -3.19 -20.57 13.53
C ALA A 191 -1.86 -20.89 14.24
N ARG A 192 -0.74 -20.48 13.65
CA ARG A 192 0.60 -20.62 14.25
C ARG A 192 0.78 -19.77 15.49
N LYS A 193 0.30 -18.51 15.46
CA LYS A 193 0.31 -17.63 16.64
C LYS A 193 -0.41 -18.25 17.83
N HIS A 194 -1.55 -18.91 17.59
CA HIS A 194 -2.33 -19.58 18.63
C HIS A 194 -1.86 -21.00 18.97
N GLY A 195 -0.75 -21.46 18.38
CA GLY A 195 -0.23 -22.81 18.61
C GLY A 195 -1.13 -23.94 18.08
N GLN A 196 -2.08 -23.62 17.19
CA GLN A 196 -2.94 -24.61 16.53
C GLN A 196 -2.19 -25.36 15.43
N VAL A 197 -1.16 -24.73 14.88
CA VAL A 197 -0.23 -25.30 13.90
C VAL A 197 1.19 -25.11 14.44
N GLU A 198 1.99 -26.17 14.35
CA GLU A 198 3.39 -26.13 14.77
C GLU A 198 4.20 -25.18 13.89
N ILE A 199 5.01 -24.32 14.51
CA ILE A 199 5.92 -23.43 13.79
C ILE A 199 7.14 -24.25 13.37
N LYS A 200 7.15 -24.68 12.11
CA LYS A 200 8.28 -25.38 11.51
C LYS A 200 9.12 -24.43 10.64
N TYR A 201 10.42 -24.44 10.87
CA TYR A 201 11.40 -23.80 9.99
C TYR A 201 12.09 -24.86 9.14
N GLU A 202 12.19 -24.63 7.82
CA GLU A 202 12.88 -25.57 6.92
C GLU A 202 14.37 -25.69 7.24
N LEU A 203 14.97 -24.60 7.75
CA LEU A 203 16.35 -24.53 8.18
C LEU A 203 16.45 -23.75 9.50
N PRO A 204 17.35 -24.12 10.42
CA PRO A 204 17.54 -23.39 11.69
C PRO A 204 17.88 -21.91 11.49
N ALA A 205 18.61 -21.58 10.42
CA ALA A 205 18.96 -20.19 10.08
C ALA A 205 17.75 -19.30 9.73
N LEU A 206 16.58 -19.88 9.44
CA LEU A 206 15.35 -19.13 9.17
C LEU A 206 14.64 -18.65 10.45
N GLU A 207 14.85 -19.33 11.58
CA GLU A 207 14.24 -18.99 12.86
C GLU A 207 14.50 -17.53 13.27
N PRO A 208 15.75 -17.02 13.34
CA PRO A 208 15.99 -15.63 13.72
C PRO A 208 15.37 -14.61 12.75
N ILE A 209 15.08 -15.02 11.51
CA ILE A 209 14.50 -14.14 10.48
C ILE A 209 12.97 -14.09 10.58
N LEU A 210 12.33 -15.22 10.89
CA LEU A 210 10.90 -15.44 10.77
C LEU A 210 10.17 -15.63 12.12
N LYS A 211 10.88 -15.68 13.26
CA LYS A 211 10.27 -15.87 14.57
C LYS A 211 9.19 -14.84 14.90
N ASP A 212 9.39 -13.58 14.51
CA ASP A 212 8.47 -12.48 14.82
C ASP A 212 7.20 -12.54 13.96
N THR A 213 7.22 -13.33 12.89
CA THR A 213 6.09 -13.59 11.99
C THR A 213 5.61 -15.05 12.05
N TYR A 214 5.95 -15.77 13.11
CA TYR A 214 5.56 -17.17 13.34
C TYR A 214 5.92 -18.11 12.16
N GLY A 215 7.08 -17.88 11.54
CA GLY A 215 7.56 -18.68 10.40
C GLY A 215 6.93 -18.33 9.05
N VAL A 216 6.09 -17.29 8.97
CA VAL A 216 5.50 -16.81 7.72
C VAL A 216 6.37 -15.71 7.12
N ILE A 217 6.64 -15.76 5.81
CA ILE A 217 7.35 -14.68 5.11
C ILE A 217 6.35 -13.56 4.80
N ALA A 218 6.29 -12.55 5.67
CA ALA A 218 5.37 -11.42 5.56
C ALA A 218 6.03 -10.18 4.92
N PHE A 219 7.35 -10.03 5.09
CA PHE A 219 8.07 -8.80 4.73
C PHE A 219 9.11 -9.04 3.62
N GLN A 220 9.40 -7.97 2.88
CA GLN A 220 10.40 -7.99 1.83
C GLN A 220 11.82 -8.10 2.39
N GLU A 221 12.03 -7.49 3.55
CA GLU A 221 13.25 -7.53 4.34
C GLU A 221 13.56 -8.95 4.81
N GLN A 222 12.52 -9.77 5.08
CA GLN A 222 12.72 -11.19 5.38
C GLN A 222 13.25 -11.94 4.17
N VAL A 223 12.70 -11.71 2.98
CA VAL A 223 13.23 -12.30 1.72
C VAL A 223 14.68 -11.89 1.51
N MET A 224 15.01 -10.62 1.76
CA MET A 224 16.38 -10.13 1.61
C MET A 224 17.34 -10.79 2.61
N ARG A 225 16.95 -10.91 3.89
CA ARG A 225 17.75 -11.60 4.91
C ARG A 225 17.92 -13.08 4.60
N ILE A 226 16.89 -13.76 4.11
CA ILE A 226 16.97 -15.15 3.69
C ILE A 226 18.03 -15.32 2.60
N ALA A 227 18.02 -14.46 1.57
CA ALA A 227 19.01 -14.51 0.49
C ALA A 227 20.43 -14.21 0.99
N SER A 228 20.58 -13.22 1.88
CA SER A 228 21.86 -12.87 2.50
C SER A 228 22.41 -14.01 3.34
N ASP A 229 21.63 -14.50 4.31
CA ASP A 229 22.11 -15.39 5.37
C ASP A 229 22.28 -16.83 4.87
N LEU A 230 21.48 -17.26 3.88
CA LEU A 230 21.56 -18.62 3.32
C LEU A 230 22.41 -18.72 2.05
N ALA A 231 22.41 -17.69 1.21
CA ALA A 231 23.07 -17.74 -0.10
C ALA A 231 24.24 -16.76 -0.23
N GLY A 232 24.58 -16.02 0.83
CA GLY A 232 25.75 -15.13 0.85
C GLY A 232 25.60 -13.86 0.02
N PHE A 233 24.37 -13.48 -0.32
CA PHE A 233 24.10 -12.23 -1.05
C PHE A 233 24.45 -11.02 -0.18
N THR A 234 24.97 -9.95 -0.79
CA THR A 234 24.95 -8.66 -0.08
C THR A 234 23.49 -8.18 0.04
N LEU A 235 23.19 -7.29 1.00
CA LEU A 235 21.85 -6.71 1.09
C LEU A 235 21.45 -5.93 -0.18
N GLY A 236 22.43 -5.39 -0.92
CA GLY A 236 22.19 -4.78 -2.23
C GLY A 236 21.76 -5.79 -3.29
N ASP A 237 22.45 -6.92 -3.39
CA ASP A 237 22.11 -8.00 -4.33
C ASP A 237 20.77 -8.63 -3.98
N ALA A 238 20.48 -8.78 -2.68
CA ALA A 238 19.21 -9.30 -2.19
C ALA A 238 18.03 -8.39 -2.57
N ASP A 239 18.22 -7.06 -2.61
CA ASP A 239 17.20 -6.14 -3.11
C ASP A 239 16.98 -6.26 -4.63
N ILE A 240 18.06 -6.49 -5.40
CA ILE A 240 17.97 -6.76 -6.84
C ILE A 240 17.17 -8.06 -7.07
N LEU A 241 17.47 -9.12 -6.33
CA LEU A 241 16.73 -10.39 -6.38
C LEU A 241 15.24 -10.18 -6.05
N ARG A 242 14.93 -9.48 -4.96
CA ARG A 242 13.54 -9.14 -4.58
C ARG A 242 12.80 -8.43 -5.72
N LYS A 243 13.44 -7.44 -6.36
CA LYS A 243 12.86 -6.70 -7.50
C LYS A 243 12.64 -7.61 -8.71
N ALA A 244 13.56 -8.54 -8.98
CA ALA A 244 13.45 -9.51 -10.06
C ALA A 244 12.26 -10.47 -9.86
N MET A 245 12.09 -10.99 -8.64
CA MET A 245 10.94 -11.82 -8.25
C MET A 245 9.61 -11.09 -8.45
N GLY A 246 9.54 -9.81 -8.03
CA GLY A 246 8.33 -9.00 -8.19
C GLY A 246 7.95 -8.75 -9.66
N LYS A 247 8.94 -8.65 -10.55
CA LYS A 247 8.72 -8.49 -12.00
C LYS A 247 8.54 -9.82 -12.75
N LYS A 248 8.73 -10.97 -12.08
CA LYS A 248 8.78 -12.30 -12.71
C LYS A 248 9.75 -12.36 -13.90
N SER A 249 10.88 -11.66 -13.80
CA SER A 249 11.89 -11.60 -14.88
C SER A 249 12.72 -12.88 -14.87
N ALA A 250 12.42 -13.79 -15.78
CA ALA A 250 13.09 -15.10 -15.86
C ALA A 250 14.60 -14.97 -16.10
N GLU A 251 15.01 -14.03 -16.96
CA GLU A 251 16.43 -13.80 -17.30
C GLU A 251 17.26 -13.40 -16.08
N VAL A 252 16.74 -12.53 -15.21
CA VAL A 252 17.45 -12.08 -14.00
C VAL A 252 17.44 -13.17 -12.92
N MET A 253 16.41 -14.02 -12.88
CA MET A 253 16.33 -15.12 -11.90
C MET A 253 17.22 -16.32 -12.26
N GLN A 254 17.71 -16.40 -13.51
CA GLN A 254 18.60 -17.47 -14.00
C GLN A 254 20.08 -17.10 -13.96
N ALA A 255 20.39 -15.81 -13.83
CA ALA A 255 21.74 -15.27 -13.76
C ALA A 255 22.32 -15.40 -12.34
#